data_AF-A0A6N0LIS4-F1
#
_entry.id   AF-A0A6N0LIS4-F1
#
_cell.length_a   1.000
_cell.length_b   1.000
_cell.length_c   1.000
_cell.angle_alpha   90.00
_cell.angle_beta   90.00
_cell.angle_gamma   90.00
#
_symmetry.space_group_name_H-M   'P 1'
#
loop_
_entity.id
_entity.type
_entity.pdbx_description
1 polymer ?
#
loop_
_entity_poly.entity_id
_entity_poly.type
_entity_poly.pdbx_seq_one_letter_code
_entity_poly.pdbx_strand_id
1 'polypeptide(L)'
;MFCPRTPNQGFGRIKGNIKKMGQQYQYAKICCFDKASRLLLWEVSPTKNGAYHFRNIKEGVEYFIIAFDLNNQYNAVIQDNVVAK
;
A
#
# COMPACT_ATOMS: atom_id res chain seq x y z
N MET A 1 -12.17 25.95 -4.23
CA MET A 1 -11.58 25.44 -2.97
C MET A 1 -10.23 24.81 -3.31
N PHE A 2 -9.13 25.50 -3.06
CA PHE A 2 -7.78 24.97 -3.29
C PHE A 2 -7.35 24.20 -2.04
N CYS A 3 -7.42 22.87 -2.10
CA CYS A 3 -6.79 22.03 -1.08
C CYS A 3 -5.29 21.97 -1.43
N PRO A 4 -4.37 22.44 -0.56
CA PRO A 4 -2.95 22.39 -0.86
C PRO A 4 -2.55 20.93 -1.06
N ARG A 5 -1.98 20.60 -2.23
CA ARG A 5 -1.47 19.25 -2.47
C ARG A 5 -0.35 18.99 -1.48
N THR A 6 -0.50 17.96 -0.65
CA THR A 6 0.66 17.49 0.13
C THR A 6 1.72 16.97 -0.85
N PRO A 7 3.02 16.97 -0.50
CA PRO A 7 4.11 16.61 -1.41
C PRO A 7 3.96 15.24 -2.09
N ASN A 8 3.13 14.36 -1.50
CA ASN A 8 2.94 12.96 -1.90
C ASN A 8 1.64 12.74 -2.69
N GLN A 9 0.86 13.78 -2.96
CA GLN A 9 -0.35 13.70 -3.78
C GLN A 9 -0.03 13.80 -5.29
N GLY A 10 -0.64 12.91 -6.07
CA GLY A 10 -0.55 12.89 -7.54
C GLY A 10 -1.75 12.18 -8.16
N PHE A 11 -1.62 11.73 -9.42
CA PHE A 11 -2.68 10.98 -10.14
C PHE A 11 -2.39 9.48 -10.25
N GLY A 12 -1.21 9.05 -9.80
CA GLY A 12 -0.77 7.67 -9.87
C GLY A 12 -1.54 6.74 -8.94
N ARG A 13 -1.47 5.46 -9.29
CA ARG A 13 -2.13 4.36 -8.57
C ARG A 13 -1.13 3.25 -8.31
N ILE A 14 -1.31 2.58 -7.19
CA ILE A 14 -0.59 1.35 -6.87
C ILE A 14 -1.66 0.28 -6.68
N LYS A 15 -1.52 -0.84 -7.40
CA LYS A 15 -2.42 -2.00 -7.30
C LYS A 15 -1.59 -3.22 -7.00
N GLY A 16 -2.11 -4.10 -6.16
CA GLY A 16 -1.45 -5.35 -5.83
C GLY A 16 -2.42 -6.40 -5.34
N ASN A 17 -1.87 -7.57 -5.03
CA ASN A 17 -2.61 -8.68 -4.47
C ASN A 17 -1.78 -9.27 -3.32
N ILE A 18 -2.40 -9.43 -2.16
CA ILE A 18 -1.81 -10.16 -1.04
C ILE A 18 -2.22 -11.63 -1.10
N LYS A 19 -1.24 -12.49 -0.87
CA LYS A 19 -1.41 -13.93 -0.77
C LYS A 19 -0.75 -14.46 0.48
N LYS A 20 -1.32 -15.52 1.04
CA LYS A 20 -0.76 -16.31 2.12
C LYS A 20 -0.48 -17.71 1.58
N MET A 21 0.79 -18.12 1.55
CA MET A 21 1.21 -19.43 1.01
C MET A 21 0.60 -19.73 -0.38
N GLY A 22 0.57 -18.73 -1.25
CA GLY A 22 -0.01 -18.83 -2.59
C GLY A 22 -1.54 -18.70 -2.67
N GLN A 23 -2.27 -18.74 -1.55
CA GLN A 23 -3.71 -18.56 -1.50
C GLN A 23 -4.11 -17.10 -1.28
N GLN A 24 -5.30 -16.72 -1.76
CA GLN A 24 -5.85 -15.38 -1.56
C GLN A 24 -6.04 -15.10 -0.05
N TYR A 25 -5.72 -13.87 0.38
CA TYR A 25 -5.77 -13.51 1.79
C TYR A 25 -6.44 -12.16 2.02
N GLN A 26 -7.46 -12.10 2.88
CA GLN A 26 -8.22 -10.87 3.12
C GLN A 26 -8.00 -10.25 4.51
N TYR A 27 -7.45 -11.00 5.46
CA TYR A 27 -7.34 -10.58 6.86
C TYR A 27 -6.02 -9.83 7.10
N ALA A 28 -5.80 -8.74 6.37
CA ALA A 28 -4.59 -7.95 6.49
C ALA A 28 -4.87 -6.44 6.41
N LYS A 29 -3.95 -5.65 6.96
CA LYS A 29 -3.84 -4.21 6.70
C LYS A 29 -2.67 -3.96 5.78
N ILE A 30 -2.95 -3.34 4.63
CA ILE A 30 -1.93 -3.01 3.62
C ILE A 30 -1.64 -1.53 3.72
N CYS A 31 -0.41 -1.20 4.08
CA CYS A 31 0.05 0.14 4.38
C CYS A 31 1.06 0.59 3.33
N CYS A 32 0.83 1.74 2.71
CA CYS A 32 1.77 2.36 1.76
C CYS A 32 2.50 3.51 2.46
N PHE A 33 3.83 3.48 2.39
CA PHE A 33 4.68 4.50 2.97
C PHE A 33 5.53 5.17 1.90
N ASP A 34 5.72 6.47 2.04
CA ASP A 34 6.77 7.20 1.33
C ASP A 34 8.15 6.68 1.75
N LYS A 35 9.00 6.30 0.79
CA LYS A 35 10.28 5.68 1.13
C LYS A 35 11.28 6.64 1.78
N ALA A 36 11.29 7.89 1.35
CA ALA A 36 12.25 8.88 1.84
C ALA A 36 11.93 9.35 3.27
N SER A 37 10.67 9.70 3.51
CA SER A 37 10.20 10.27 4.78
C SER A 37 9.69 9.22 5.78
N ARG A 38 9.36 8.01 5.30
CA ARG A 38 8.66 6.95 6.07
C ARG A 38 7.26 7.36 6.53
N LEU A 39 6.67 8.38 5.90
CA LEU A 39 5.30 8.81 6.21
C LEU A 39 4.29 7.79 5.68
N LEU A 40 3.34 7.39 6.53
CA LEU A 40 2.18 6.59 6.13
C LEU A 40 1.27 7.43 5.22
N LEU A 41 1.03 6.96 4.00
CA LEU A 41 0.18 7.64 3.04
C LEU A 41 -1.22 7.03 2.97
N TRP A 42 -1.28 5.71 3.04
CA TRP A 42 -2.52 4.95 2.94
C TRP A 42 -2.48 3.70 3.81
N GLU A 43 -3.63 3.37 4.37
CA GLU A 43 -3.94 2.07 4.92
C GLU A 43 -5.25 1.58 4.30
N VAL A 44 -5.25 0.35 3.78
CA VAL A 44 -6.47 -0.30 3.25
C VAL A 44 -6.59 -1.74 3.71
N SER A 45 -7.82 -2.23 3.77
CA SER A 45 -8.09 -3.67 3.81
C SER A 45 -8.20 -4.20 2.38
N PRO A 46 -7.59 -5.35 2.07
CA PRO A 46 -7.76 -5.98 0.77
C PRO A 46 -9.18 -6.55 0.64
N THR A 47 -9.58 -6.80 -0.60
CA THR A 47 -10.83 -7.51 -0.92
C THR A 47 -10.77 -8.98 -0.50
N LYS A 48 -11.91 -9.69 -0.57
CA LYS A 48 -11.98 -11.15 -0.32
C LYS A 48 -10.96 -11.95 -1.12
N ASN A 49 -10.62 -11.49 -2.33
CA ASN A 49 -9.66 -12.15 -3.22
C ASN A 49 -8.21 -11.65 -3.04
N GLY A 50 -7.94 -10.88 -1.98
CA GLY A 50 -6.62 -10.33 -1.66
C GLY A 50 -6.21 -9.10 -2.48
N ALA A 51 -7.05 -8.59 -3.38
CA ALA A 51 -6.71 -7.42 -4.17
C ALA A 51 -6.79 -6.12 -3.35
N TYR A 52 -5.85 -5.20 -3.53
CA TYR A 52 -5.84 -3.87 -2.92
C TYR A 52 -5.44 -2.80 -3.94
N HIS A 53 -5.80 -1.55 -3.67
CA HIS A 53 -5.34 -0.41 -4.46
C HIS A 53 -5.22 0.87 -3.63
N PHE A 54 -4.23 1.68 -3.98
CA PHE A 54 -4.03 3.04 -3.51
C PHE A 54 -4.22 4.02 -4.67
N ARG A 55 -4.70 5.22 -4.36
CA ARG A 55 -4.96 6.28 -5.34
C ARG A 55 -4.40 7.60 -4.86
N ASN A 56 -4.35 8.57 -5.76
CA ASN A 56 -3.84 9.92 -5.50
C ASN A 56 -2.37 9.90 -5.05
N ILE A 57 -1.58 8.96 -5.56
CA ILE A 57 -0.16 8.79 -5.23
C ILE A 57 0.67 9.59 -6.25
N LYS A 58 1.76 10.22 -5.81
CA LYS A 58 2.70 10.90 -6.70
C LYS A 58 3.49 9.89 -7.54
N GLU A 59 3.56 10.13 -8.85
CA GLU A 59 4.33 9.30 -9.77
C GLU A 59 5.83 9.68 -9.71
N GLY A 60 6.70 8.75 -10.12
CA GLY A 60 8.15 8.97 -10.15
C GLY A 60 8.83 9.06 -8.77
N VAL A 61 8.12 8.68 -7.70
CA VAL A 61 8.65 8.57 -6.34
C VAL A 61 8.58 7.12 -5.89
N GLU A 62 9.52 6.71 -5.04
CA GLU A 62 9.59 5.38 -4.47
C GLU A 62 8.79 5.26 -3.17
N TYR A 63 8.14 4.12 -3.03
CA TYR A 63 7.34 3.72 -1.89
C TYR A 63 7.77 2.34 -1.41
N PHE A 64 7.40 2.02 -0.18
CA PHE A 64 7.38 0.64 0.28
C PHE A 64 6.02 0.32 0.87
N ILE A 65 5.64 -0.95 0.78
CA ILE A 65 4.36 -1.45 1.26
C ILE A 65 4.64 -2.45 2.37
N ILE A 66 3.92 -2.31 3.48
CA ILE A 66 3.90 -3.31 4.56
C ILE A 66 2.50 -3.91 4.62
N ALA A 67 2.42 -5.23 4.75
CA ALA A 67 1.18 -5.92 5.08
C ALA A 67 1.25 -6.51 6.49
N PHE A 68 0.32 -6.11 7.36
CA PHE A 68 0.15 -6.67 8.70
C PHE A 68 -0.98 -7.70 8.70
N ASP A 69 -0.70 -8.90 9.19
CA ASP A 69 -1.71 -9.93 9.38
C ASP A 69 -2.57 -9.62 10.61
N LEU A 70 -3.87 -9.40 10.41
CA LEU A 70 -4.81 -9.08 11.49
C LEU A 70 -5.07 -10.26 12.43
N ASN A 71 -4.78 -11.48 11.98
CA ASN A 71 -4.92 -12.69 12.79
C ASN A 71 -3.65 -12.99 13.60
N ASN A 72 -2.58 -12.21 13.45
CA ASN A 72 -1.28 -12.41 14.12
C ASN A 72 -0.70 -13.83 13.92
N GLN A 73 -1.00 -14.47 12.80
CA GLN A 73 -0.50 -15.81 12.45
C GLN A 73 0.82 -15.74 11.69
N TYR A 74 1.16 -14.59 11.10
CA TYR A 74 2.36 -14.41 10.28
C TYR A 74 3.02 -13.05 10.55
N ASN A 75 4.32 -13.01 10.28
CA ASN A 75 5.08 -11.78 10.29
C ASN A 75 4.64 -10.83 9.17
N ALA A 76 4.90 -9.54 9.37
CA ALA A 76 4.64 -8.54 8.35
C ALA A 76 5.45 -8.79 7.07
N VAL A 77 4.82 -8.58 5.92
CA VAL A 77 5.45 -8.72 4.60
C VAL A 77 5.80 -7.33 4.08
N ILE A 78 6.99 -7.17 3.48
CA ILE A 78 7.47 -5.91 2.92
C ILE A 78 7.65 -6.06 1.41
N GLN A 79 7.12 -5.11 0.65
CA GLN A 79 7.45 -4.92 -0.76
C GLN A 79 8.16 -3.56 -0.90
N ASP A 80 9.41 -3.59 -1.32
CA ASP A 80 10.26 -2.41 -1.46
C ASP A 80 10.35 -1.91 -2.91
N ASN A 81 10.79 -0.67 -3.11
CA ASN A 81 11.01 0.01 -4.40
C ASN A 81 9.76 0.05 -5.29
N VAL A 82 8.59 0.30 -4.69
CA VAL A 82 7.34 0.40 -5.43
C VAL A 82 7.22 1.80 -6.04
N VAL A 83 6.85 1.87 -7.32
CA VAL A 83 6.58 3.14 -8.03
C VAL A 83 5.15 3.12 -8.54
N ALA A 84 4.43 4.23 -8.35
CA ALA A 84 3.06 4.38 -8.85
C ALA A 84 3.02 4.46 -10.38
N LYS A 85 1.94 3.94 -10.97
CA LYS A 85 1.66 3.95 -12.40
C LYS A 85 0.27 4.52 -12.70
#